data_AF-A0A817JEP0-F1
#
_entry.id   AF-A0A817JEP0-F1
#
_cell.length_a   1.000
_cell.length_b   1.000
_cell.length_c   1.000
_cell.angle_alpha   90.00
_cell.angle_beta   90.00
_cell.angle_gamma   90.00
#
_symmetry.space_group_name_H-M   'P 1'
#
loop_
_entity.id
_entity.type
_entity.pdbx_description
1 polymer ?
#
loop_
_entity_poly.entity_id
_entity_poly.type
_entity_poly.pdbx_seq_one_letter_code
_entity_poly.pdbx_strand_id
1 'polypeptide(L)'
;MKFKDECAKRDIYWNIINAEYIINKYKNLSIDKNHRQIIENILKDWIEIVVPLFSSLRQSIIHNDANDYYITVMDEVAVACAYIILNKQDPIDSATYLIRDYNQINQFEDIEIDLFYYFICARLAMSVTICAHQKQIQPDNHYLVISEKPAWDLLEKLTTIDTKFINQTFRSACTTSN
;
A
#
# COMPACT_ATOMS: atom_id res chain seq x y z
N MET A 1 25.14 19.75 -2.93
CA MET A 1 25.27 19.96 -1.47
C MET A 1 24.56 18.80 -0.79
N LYS A 2 25.30 17.88 -0.15
CA LYS A 2 24.71 16.67 0.47
C LYS A 2 24.21 17.04 1.87
N PHE A 3 22.89 17.14 2.05
CA PHE A 3 22.32 17.20 3.39
C PHE A 3 22.41 15.79 4.01
N LYS A 4 23.23 15.64 5.05
CA LYS A 4 23.20 14.52 5.97
C LYS A 4 22.48 15.02 7.22
N ASP A 5 21.17 14.83 7.24
CA ASP A 5 20.39 15.04 8.46
C ASP A 5 20.03 13.67 9.04
N GLU A 6 20.36 13.44 10.32
CA GLU A 6 20.08 12.17 10.98
C GLU A 6 18.59 11.96 11.24
N CYS A 7 17.77 13.01 11.13
CA CYS A 7 16.31 12.92 11.20
C CYS A 7 15.67 12.33 9.92
N ALA A 8 16.30 12.50 8.75
CA ALA A 8 15.82 11.97 7.46
C ALA A 8 16.00 10.45 7.29
N LYS A 9 16.61 9.77 8.27
CA LYS A 9 16.77 8.30 8.25
C LYS A 9 15.45 7.55 8.49
N ARG A 10 14.39 8.23 8.97
CA ARG A 10 13.09 7.61 9.21
C ARG A 10 12.28 7.34 7.93
N ASP A 11 12.56 8.08 6.84
CA ASP A 11 11.64 8.17 5.69
C ASP A 11 11.86 7.09 4.61
N ILE A 12 12.99 6.39 4.64
CA ILE A 12 13.27 5.32 3.67
C ILE A 12 12.48 4.05 4.04
N TYR A 13 12.30 3.79 5.34
CA TYR A 13 11.75 2.53 5.82
C TYR A 13 10.26 2.35 5.54
N TRP A 14 9.52 3.40 5.22
CA TRP A 14 8.08 3.31 4.92
C TRP A 14 7.75 3.42 3.43
N ASN A 15 8.76 3.62 2.58
CA ASN A 15 8.58 3.69 1.13
C ASN A 15 8.18 2.31 0.58
N ILE A 16 7.16 2.29 -0.29
CA ILE A 16 6.60 1.03 -0.81
C ILE A 16 7.60 0.23 -1.65
N ILE A 17 8.62 0.88 -2.23
CA ILE A 17 9.70 0.20 -2.95
C ILE A 17 10.42 -0.82 -2.03
N ASN A 18 10.40 -0.59 -0.72
CA ASN A 18 10.99 -1.50 0.27
C ASN A 18 10.02 -2.59 0.76
N ALA A 19 8.82 -2.71 0.19
CA ALA A 19 7.79 -3.67 0.63
C ALA A 19 8.35 -5.09 0.74
N GLU A 20 9.05 -5.58 -0.29
CA GLU A 20 9.65 -6.92 -0.29
C GLU A 20 10.61 -7.11 0.89
N TYR A 21 11.55 -6.18 1.06
CA TYR A 21 12.55 -6.24 2.13
C TYR A 21 11.90 -6.24 3.51
N ILE A 22 10.98 -5.30 3.76
CA ILE A 22 10.32 -5.11 5.06
C ILE A 22 9.45 -6.31 5.39
N ILE A 23 8.61 -6.73 4.46
CA ILE A 23 7.71 -7.86 4.66
C ILE A 23 8.53 -9.13 4.95
N ASN A 24 9.56 -9.42 4.16
CA ASN A 24 10.41 -10.60 4.42
C ASN A 24 11.11 -10.53 5.78
N LYS A 25 11.55 -9.34 6.18
CA LYS A 25 12.25 -9.15 7.45
C LYS A 25 11.36 -9.40 8.66
N TYR A 26 10.07 -9.06 8.58
CA TYR A 26 9.18 -9.04 9.75
C TYR A 26 7.96 -9.96 9.69
N LYS A 27 7.65 -10.62 8.56
CA LYS A 27 6.49 -11.54 8.42
C LYS A 27 6.43 -12.69 9.43
N ASN A 28 7.58 -13.05 10.03
CA ASN A 28 7.69 -14.11 11.03
C ASN A 28 7.49 -13.61 12.47
N LEU A 29 7.39 -12.30 12.70
CA LEU A 29 7.24 -11.73 14.04
C LEU A 29 5.77 -11.66 14.42
N SER A 30 5.37 -12.33 15.49
CA SER A 30 4.09 -12.14 16.20
C SER A 30 2.82 -12.17 15.34
N ILE A 31 2.89 -12.79 14.16
CA ILE A 31 1.80 -12.95 13.21
C ILE A 31 1.37 -14.43 13.24
N ASP A 32 0.06 -14.67 13.42
CA ASP A 32 -0.49 -16.02 13.40
C ASP A 32 -0.38 -16.68 12.02
N LYS A 33 -0.69 -17.97 11.93
CA LYS A 33 -0.48 -18.74 10.70
C LYS A 33 -1.34 -18.21 9.53
N ASN A 34 -2.57 -17.78 9.77
CA ASN A 34 -3.47 -17.30 8.73
C ASN A 34 -2.98 -15.95 8.19
N HIS A 35 -2.67 -15.03 9.11
CA HIS A 35 -2.11 -13.72 8.75
C HIS A 35 -0.78 -13.85 8.02
N ARG A 36 0.09 -14.81 8.41
CA ARG A 36 1.35 -15.07 7.70
C ARG A 36 1.10 -15.51 6.26
N GLN A 37 0.14 -16.41 6.04
CA GLN A 37 -0.21 -16.87 4.70
C GLN A 37 -0.71 -15.72 3.82
N ILE A 38 -1.54 -14.83 4.38
CA ILE A 38 -2.00 -13.62 3.67
C ILE A 38 -0.81 -12.76 3.23
N ILE A 39 0.12 -12.48 4.15
CA ILE A 39 1.31 -11.67 3.87
C ILE A 39 2.22 -12.33 2.83
N GLU A 40 2.39 -13.65 2.90
CA GLU A 40 3.19 -14.40 1.93
C GLU A 40 2.57 -14.39 0.53
N ASN A 41 1.24 -14.47 0.43
CA ASN A 41 0.55 -14.36 -0.86
C ASN A 41 0.69 -12.95 -1.43
N ILE A 42 0.49 -11.91 -0.62
CA ILE A 42 0.68 -10.51 -1.05
C ILE A 42 2.11 -10.26 -1.51
N LEU A 43 3.08 -10.78 -0.77
CA LEU A 43 4.48 -10.66 -1.15
C LEU A 43 4.78 -11.38 -2.46
N LYS A 44 4.21 -12.57 -2.67
CA LYS A 44 4.34 -13.31 -3.92
C LYS A 44 3.77 -12.51 -5.09
N ASP A 45 2.54 -12.00 -4.95
CA ASP A 45 1.89 -11.18 -5.99
C ASP A 45 2.71 -9.91 -6.28
N TRP A 46 3.25 -9.27 -5.25
CA TRP A 46 4.14 -8.12 -5.40
C TRP A 46 5.36 -8.45 -6.27
N ILE A 47 6.05 -9.56 -5.97
CA ILE A 47 7.26 -9.98 -6.70
C ILE A 47 6.93 -10.44 -8.12
N GLU A 48 5.86 -11.20 -8.32
CA GLU A 48 5.54 -11.81 -9.61
C GLU A 48 4.80 -10.87 -10.57
N ILE A 49 4.04 -9.90 -10.04
CA ILE A 49 3.16 -9.02 -10.84
C ILE A 49 3.70 -7.59 -10.84
N VAL A 50 3.98 -7.02 -9.67
CA VAL A 50 4.33 -5.58 -9.55
C VAL A 50 5.77 -5.31 -9.95
N VAL A 51 6.72 -6.04 -9.37
CA VAL A 51 8.16 -5.79 -9.58
C VAL A 51 8.56 -5.79 -11.07
N PRO A 52 8.09 -6.72 -11.93
CA PRO A 52 8.42 -6.71 -13.36
C PRO A 52 7.88 -5.49 -14.12
N LEU A 53 6.85 -4.83 -13.58
CA LEU A 53 6.17 -3.71 -14.23
C LEU A 53 6.69 -2.35 -13.76
N PHE A 54 7.54 -2.28 -12.73
CA PHE A 54 8.01 -1.01 -12.17
C PHE A 54 8.66 -0.06 -13.19
N SER A 55 9.44 -0.60 -14.13
CA SER A 55 10.07 0.21 -15.17
C SER A 55 9.07 0.84 -16.15
N SER A 56 7.86 0.31 -16.21
CA SER A 56 6.78 0.77 -17.08
C SER A 56 5.87 1.79 -16.39
N LEU A 57 5.98 1.98 -15.08
CA LEU A 57 5.16 2.94 -14.35
C LEU A 57 5.73 4.35 -14.48
N ARG A 58 4.84 5.33 -14.62
CA ARG A 58 5.25 6.74 -14.68
C ARG A 58 5.85 7.15 -13.34
N GLN A 59 7.09 7.58 -13.42
CA GLN A 59 7.82 8.12 -12.29
C GLN A 59 7.64 9.63 -12.26
N SER A 60 7.28 10.19 -11.11
CA SER A 60 7.21 11.64 -10.91
C SER A 60 8.05 12.05 -9.71
N ILE A 61 8.56 13.28 -9.73
CA ILE A 61 9.13 13.89 -8.54
C ILE A 61 7.95 14.46 -7.75
N ILE A 62 7.55 13.75 -6.70
CA ILE A 62 6.42 14.15 -5.86
C ILE A 62 6.95 14.52 -4.47
N HIS A 63 6.46 15.65 -3.97
CA HIS A 63 7.09 16.40 -2.87
C HIS A 63 6.74 15.86 -1.47
N ASN A 64 6.20 14.65 -1.38
CA ASN A 64 5.72 14.07 -0.13
C ASN A 64 6.90 13.54 0.70
N ASP A 65 7.58 14.51 1.33
CA ASP A 65 8.70 14.42 2.27
C ASP A 65 10.14 14.47 1.70
N ALA A 66 10.35 15.32 0.68
CA ALA A 66 11.67 15.76 0.20
C ALA A 66 12.71 14.63 0.01
N ASN A 67 12.31 13.54 -0.66
CA ASN A 67 13.21 12.45 -1.02
C ASN A 67 13.34 12.29 -2.54
N ASP A 68 14.58 12.19 -3.02
CA ASP A 68 15.00 12.14 -4.43
C ASP A 68 14.71 10.79 -5.13
N TYR A 69 13.72 10.02 -4.67
CA TYR A 69 13.38 8.73 -5.28
C TYR A 69 12.13 8.84 -6.15
N TYR A 70 12.18 8.19 -7.30
CA TYR A 70 11.08 8.09 -8.24
C TYR A 70 9.90 7.32 -7.64
N ILE A 71 8.96 8.05 -7.02
CA ILE A 71 7.68 7.51 -6.56
C ILE A 71 6.66 7.67 -7.70
N THR A 72 5.82 6.66 -7.91
CA THR A 72 4.76 6.74 -8.92
C THR A 72 3.58 7.48 -8.32
N VAL A 73 2.90 8.33 -9.09
CA VAL A 73 1.72 9.08 -8.60
C VAL A 73 0.63 8.16 -8.07
N MET A 74 0.52 6.98 -8.68
CA MET A 74 -0.36 5.90 -8.24
C MET A 74 -0.05 5.41 -6.82
N ASP A 75 1.22 5.35 -6.40
CA ASP A 75 1.60 4.89 -5.06
C ASP A 75 0.96 5.76 -3.98
N GLU A 76 1.04 7.09 -4.09
CA GLU A 76 0.45 7.99 -3.10
C GLU A 76 -1.07 7.80 -2.98
N VAL A 77 -1.74 7.61 -4.12
CA VAL A 77 -3.18 7.36 -4.15
C VAL A 77 -3.50 6.01 -3.53
N ALA A 78 -2.68 4.98 -3.78
CA ALA A 78 -2.83 3.67 -3.15
C ALA A 78 -2.61 3.73 -1.63
N VAL A 79 -1.60 4.48 -1.17
CA VAL A 79 -1.35 4.71 0.26
C VAL A 79 -2.53 5.45 0.91
N ALA A 80 -3.02 6.51 0.28
CA ALA A 80 -4.18 7.25 0.77
C ALA A 80 -5.42 6.35 0.83
N CYS A 81 -5.69 5.57 -0.23
CA CYS A 81 -6.74 4.56 -0.27
C CYS A 81 -6.62 3.58 0.90
N ALA A 82 -5.43 3.02 1.14
CA ALA A 82 -5.20 2.03 2.20
C ALA A 82 -5.65 2.53 3.58
N TYR A 83 -5.50 3.83 3.87
CA TYR A 83 -5.92 4.43 5.14
C TYR A 83 -7.37 4.91 5.14
N ILE A 84 -7.86 5.51 4.05
CA ILE A 84 -9.23 6.05 3.95
C ILE A 84 -10.28 4.94 4.01
N ILE A 85 -9.95 3.76 3.47
CA ILE A 85 -10.89 2.63 3.38
C ILE A 85 -10.89 1.75 4.64
N LEU A 86 -10.06 2.06 5.64
CA LEU A 86 -10.10 1.38 6.94
C LEU A 86 -11.47 1.54 7.59
N ASN A 87 -12.01 0.45 8.13
CA ASN A 87 -13.31 0.40 8.79
C ASN A 87 -14.50 0.83 7.91
N LYS A 88 -14.34 0.89 6.58
CA LYS A 88 -15.46 1.15 5.66
C LYS A 88 -16.27 -0.13 5.43
N GLN A 89 -17.59 0.03 5.39
CA GLN A 89 -18.50 -1.05 5.05
C GLN A 89 -18.20 -1.59 3.64
N ASP A 90 -17.96 -0.70 2.68
CA ASP A 90 -17.65 -1.04 1.29
C ASP A 90 -16.31 -0.41 0.90
N PRO A 91 -15.17 -1.05 1.23
CA PRO A 91 -13.85 -0.45 1.08
C PRO A 91 -13.44 -0.27 -0.39
N ILE A 92 -13.84 -1.19 -1.28
CA ILE A 92 -13.56 -1.07 -2.72
C ILE A 92 -14.33 0.12 -3.30
N ASP A 93 -15.63 0.22 -3.03
CA ASP A 93 -16.45 1.36 -3.45
C ASP A 93 -15.89 2.67 -2.89
N SER A 94 -15.51 2.68 -1.62
CA SER A 94 -14.88 3.85 -0.98
C SER A 94 -13.58 4.29 -1.67
N ALA A 95 -12.75 3.34 -2.12
CA ALA A 95 -11.54 3.64 -2.88
C ALA A 95 -11.85 4.25 -4.25
N THR A 96 -12.97 3.90 -4.89
CA THR A 96 -13.34 4.42 -6.22
C THR A 96 -13.47 5.93 -6.23
N TYR A 97 -13.97 6.56 -5.16
CA TYR A 97 -14.10 8.01 -5.09
C TYR A 97 -12.75 8.70 -5.22
N LEU A 98 -11.75 8.28 -4.44
CA LEU A 98 -10.42 8.90 -4.51
C LEU A 98 -9.75 8.61 -5.85
N ILE A 99 -9.83 7.38 -6.34
CA ILE A 99 -9.24 6.98 -7.62
C ILE A 99 -9.86 7.80 -8.77
N ARG A 100 -11.20 7.91 -8.83
CA ARG A 100 -11.91 8.71 -9.82
C ARG A 100 -11.54 10.19 -9.73
N ASP A 101 -11.64 10.77 -8.54
CA ASP A 101 -11.44 12.20 -8.34
C ASP A 101 -9.98 12.59 -8.68
N TYR A 102 -9.01 11.74 -8.34
CA TYR A 102 -7.62 11.97 -8.73
C TYR A 102 -7.40 11.79 -10.24
N ASN A 103 -8.02 10.77 -10.86
CA ASN A 103 -7.91 10.49 -12.29
C ASN A 103 -8.38 11.66 -13.17
N GLN A 104 -9.30 12.50 -12.66
CA GLN A 104 -9.74 13.73 -13.34
C GLN A 104 -8.65 14.81 -13.40
N ILE A 105 -7.71 14.81 -12.46
CA ILE A 105 -6.62 15.78 -12.36
C ILE A 105 -5.39 15.25 -13.12
N ASN A 106 -5.07 13.98 -12.92
CA ASN A 106 -3.96 13.30 -13.58
C ASN A 106 -4.40 11.88 -13.96
N GLN A 107 -4.64 11.67 -15.25
CA GLN A 107 -5.15 10.41 -15.78
C GLN A 107 -4.16 9.28 -15.48
N PHE A 108 -4.67 8.19 -14.92
CA PHE A 108 -3.93 6.94 -14.77
C PHE A 108 -3.87 6.19 -16.09
N GLU A 109 -2.74 5.54 -16.34
CA GLU A 109 -2.62 4.54 -17.38
C GLU A 109 -3.31 3.24 -16.96
N ASP A 110 -3.72 2.44 -17.94
CA ASP A 110 -4.35 1.14 -17.72
C ASP A 110 -3.52 0.23 -16.80
N ILE A 111 -2.20 0.26 -16.97
CA ILE A 111 -1.25 -0.51 -16.16
C ILE A 111 -1.25 -0.03 -14.70
N GLU A 112 -1.40 1.27 -14.45
CA GLU A 112 -1.46 1.83 -13.09
C GLU A 112 -2.77 1.40 -12.41
N ILE A 113 -3.89 1.45 -13.15
CA ILE A 113 -5.18 1.06 -12.59
C ILE A 113 -5.19 -0.41 -12.16
N ASP A 114 -4.61 -1.30 -12.96
CA ASP A 114 -4.51 -2.73 -12.66
C ASP A 114 -3.60 -3.04 -11.46
N LEU A 115 -2.73 -2.09 -11.07
CA LEU A 115 -1.79 -2.27 -9.97
C LEU A 115 -2.28 -1.70 -8.63
N PHE A 116 -3.36 -0.90 -8.59
CA PHE A 116 -3.86 -0.30 -7.34
C PHE A 116 -4.12 -1.32 -6.23
N TYR A 117 -4.75 -2.45 -6.56
CA TYR A 117 -5.02 -3.50 -5.57
C TYR A 117 -3.73 -3.98 -4.89
N TYR A 118 -2.69 -4.25 -5.68
CA TYR A 118 -1.43 -4.77 -5.16
C TYR A 118 -0.69 -3.73 -4.31
N PHE A 119 -0.72 -2.46 -4.70
CA PHE A 119 -0.13 -1.37 -3.90
C PHE A 119 -0.87 -1.15 -2.58
N ILE A 120 -2.21 -1.15 -2.59
CA ILE A 120 -3.01 -1.04 -1.36
C ILE A 120 -2.69 -2.21 -0.41
N CYS A 121 -2.70 -3.45 -0.93
CA CYS A 121 -2.39 -4.64 -0.13
C CYS A 121 -0.94 -4.64 0.39
N ALA A 122 0.05 -4.29 -0.43
CA ALA A 122 1.44 -4.20 -0.02
C ALA A 122 1.63 -3.12 1.07
N ARG A 123 0.95 -1.98 0.94
CA ARG A 123 1.04 -0.91 1.94
C ARG A 123 0.44 -1.32 3.29
N LEU A 124 -0.68 -2.02 3.28
CA LEU A 124 -1.29 -2.59 4.49
C LEU A 124 -0.40 -3.67 5.10
N ALA A 125 0.16 -4.56 4.27
CA ALA A 125 1.09 -5.62 4.68
C ALA A 125 2.35 -5.05 5.34
N MET A 126 2.94 -3.99 4.78
CA MET A 126 4.02 -3.24 5.42
C MET A 126 3.57 -2.66 6.76
N SER A 127 2.38 -2.06 6.83
CA SER A 127 1.87 -1.45 8.07
C SER A 127 1.77 -2.47 9.21
N VAL A 128 1.18 -3.64 8.96
CA VAL A 128 0.98 -4.67 10.00
C VAL A 128 2.28 -5.37 10.38
N THR A 129 3.17 -5.62 9.41
CA THR A 129 4.48 -6.25 9.70
C THR A 129 5.42 -5.31 10.46
N ILE A 130 5.40 -4.02 10.15
CA ILE A 130 6.16 -3.01 10.90
C ILE A 130 5.57 -2.87 12.31
N CYS A 131 4.25 -2.83 12.45
CA CYS A 131 3.59 -2.80 13.76
C CYS A 131 4.04 -3.98 14.63
N ALA A 132 4.05 -5.20 14.07
CA ALA A 132 4.50 -6.40 14.76
C ALA A 132 5.96 -6.28 15.26
N HIS A 133 6.85 -5.69 14.47
CA HIS A 133 8.22 -5.42 14.89
C HIS A 133 8.29 -4.36 15.99
N GLN A 134 7.57 -3.24 15.82
CA GLN A 134 7.61 -2.11 16.74
C GLN A 134 7.08 -2.48 18.13
N LYS A 135 6.08 -3.36 18.23
CA LYS A 135 5.59 -3.91 19.51
C LYS A 135 6.68 -4.59 20.34
N GLN A 136 7.69 -5.18 19.69
CA GLN A 136 8.81 -5.82 20.40
C GLN A 136 9.79 -4.78 20.97
N ILE A 137 9.88 -3.61 20.35
CA ILE A 137 10.79 -2.53 20.75
C ILE A 137 10.13 -1.59 21.77
N GLN A 138 8.85 -1.28 21.55
CA GLN A 138 8.08 -0.31 22.35
C GLN A 138 6.72 -0.90 22.73
N PRO A 139 6.67 -1.91 23.62
CA PRO A 139 5.43 -2.61 23.97
C PRO A 139 4.36 -1.71 24.59
N ASP A 140 4.75 -0.63 25.27
CA ASP A 140 3.84 0.30 25.94
C ASP A 140 3.30 1.41 25.00
N ASN A 141 3.75 1.47 23.74
CA ASN A 141 3.33 2.51 22.81
C ASN A 141 2.02 2.12 22.10
N HIS A 142 0.91 2.40 22.76
CA HIS A 142 -0.44 2.14 22.25
C HIS A 142 -0.79 2.89 20.95
N TYR A 143 -0.03 3.91 20.56
CA TYR A 143 -0.23 4.60 19.29
C TYR A 143 0.10 3.69 18.09
N LEU A 144 1.04 2.76 18.25
CA LEU A 144 1.54 1.92 17.16
C LEU A 144 0.52 0.87 16.70
N VAL A 145 -0.53 0.64 17.47
CA VAL A 145 -1.54 -0.41 17.21
C VAL A 145 -2.89 0.13 16.74
N ILE A 146 -3.06 1.45 16.68
CA ILE A 146 -4.36 2.08 16.37
C ILE A 146 -4.93 1.59 15.03
N SER A 147 -4.08 1.46 14.00
CA SER A 147 -4.49 1.03 12.67
C SER A 147 -4.29 -0.47 12.42
N GLU A 148 -3.73 -1.24 13.36
CA GLU A 148 -3.33 -2.62 13.12
C GLU A 148 -4.54 -3.55 12.93
N LYS A 149 -5.48 -3.56 13.88
CA LYS A 149 -6.68 -4.39 13.76
C LYS A 149 -7.51 -4.02 12.52
N PRO A 150 -7.82 -2.73 12.26
CA PRO A 150 -8.49 -2.33 11.03
C PRO A 150 -7.76 -2.76 9.75
N ALA A 151 -6.42 -2.72 9.75
CA ALA A 151 -5.62 -3.14 8.60
C ALA A 151 -5.70 -4.66 8.37
N TRP A 152 -5.66 -5.48 9.42
CA TRP A 152 -5.87 -6.92 9.31
C TRP A 152 -7.29 -7.25 8.84
N ASP A 153 -8.31 -6.66 9.45
CA ASP A 153 -9.71 -6.87 9.07
C ASP A 153 -9.93 -6.50 7.58
N LEU A 154 -9.26 -5.44 7.10
CA LEU A 154 -9.29 -5.05 5.70
C LEU A 154 -8.52 -6.02 4.78
N LEU A 155 -7.31 -6.46 5.16
CA LEU A 155 -6.53 -7.42 4.38
C LEU A 155 -7.27 -8.76 4.23
N GLU A 156 -7.84 -9.27 5.32
CA GLU A 156 -8.67 -10.47 5.30
C GLU A 156 -9.86 -10.30 4.35
N LYS A 157 -10.53 -9.15 4.38
CA LYS A 157 -11.63 -8.86 3.47
C LYS A 157 -11.17 -8.78 2.01
N LEU A 158 -10.17 -7.97 1.70
CA LEU A 158 -9.70 -7.74 0.33
C LEU A 158 -9.23 -9.04 -0.33
N THR A 159 -8.52 -9.89 0.40
CA THR A 159 -7.97 -11.16 -0.13
C THR A 159 -9.01 -12.24 -0.38
N THR A 160 -10.27 -12.03 0.04
CA THR A 160 -11.39 -12.93 -0.29
C THR A 160 -12.15 -12.53 -1.56
N ILE A 161 -11.85 -11.37 -2.12
CA ILE A 161 -12.54 -10.82 -3.29
C ILE A 161 -11.68 -11.08 -4.53
N ASP A 162 -12.32 -11.48 -5.63
CA ASP A 162 -11.60 -11.70 -6.89
C ASP A 162 -10.92 -10.40 -7.35
N THR A 163 -9.60 -10.42 -7.47
CA THR A 163 -8.80 -9.28 -7.92
C THR A 163 -9.29 -8.75 -9.28
N LYS A 164 -9.80 -9.61 -10.17
CA LYS A 164 -10.35 -9.16 -11.46
C LYS A 164 -11.56 -8.25 -11.28
N PHE A 165 -12.44 -8.58 -10.33
CA PHE A 165 -13.59 -7.76 -10.00
C PHE A 165 -13.16 -6.40 -9.42
N ILE A 166 -12.16 -6.40 -8.53
CA ILE A 166 -11.60 -5.16 -7.96
C ILE A 166 -11.04 -4.27 -9.07
N ASN A 167 -10.20 -4.82 -9.94
CA ASN A 167 -9.58 -4.07 -11.04
C ASN A 167 -10.64 -3.52 -12.01
N GLN A 168 -11.67 -4.31 -12.36
CA GLN A 168 -12.78 -3.83 -13.19
C GLN A 168 -13.56 -2.70 -12.52
N THR A 169 -13.74 -2.76 -11.21
CA THR A 169 -14.40 -1.71 -10.42
C THR A 169 -13.59 -0.41 -10.48
N PHE A 170 -12.27 -0.47 -10.25
CA PHE A 170 -11.39 0.69 -10.36
C PHE A 170 -11.32 1.25 -11.78
N ARG A 171 -11.26 0.39 -12.81
CA ARG A 171 -11.33 0.82 -14.22
C ARG A 171 -12.62 1.58 -14.53
N SER A 172 -13.76 1.06 -14.08
CA SER A 172 -15.06 1.70 -14.28
C SER A 172 -15.14 3.07 -13.60
N ALA A 173 -14.51 3.21 -12.44
CA ALA A 173 -14.41 4.49 -11.75
C ALA A 173 -13.62 5.54 -12.56
N CYS A 174 -12.56 5.14 -13.26
CA CYS A 174 -11.76 6.03 -14.09
C CYS A 174 -12.43 6.44 -15.41
N THR A 175 -13.38 5.66 -15.94
CA THR A 175 -14.08 5.96 -17.21
C THR A 175 -15.40 6.72 -17.05
N THR A 176 -15.97 6.71 -15.85
CA THR A 176 -17.23 7.42 -15.58
C THR A 176 -16.96 8.91 -15.40
N SER A 177 -17.35 9.72 -16.38
CA SER A 177 -17.38 11.19 -16.25
C SER A 177 -18.63 11.59 -15.45
N ASN A 178 -18.49 12.53 -14.50
CA ASN A 178 -19.61 13.11 -13.76
C ASN A 178 -20.54 13.91 -14.69
#